data_AF-A0A517YF74-F1
#
_entry.id   AF-A0A517YF74-F1
#
_cell.length_a   1.000
_cell.length_b   1.000
_cell.length_c   1.000
_cell.angle_alpha   90.00
_cell.angle_beta   90.00
_cell.angle_gamma   90.00
#
_symmetry.space_group_name_H-M   'P 1'
#
loop_
_entity.id
_entity.type
_entity.pdbx_description
1 polymer ?
#
loop_
_entity_poly.entity_id
_entity_poly.type
_entity_poly.pdbx_seq_one_letter_code
_entity_poly.pdbx_strand_id
1 'polypeptide(L)'
;MPAPSSQEFLCELDRNLWAAADKLRSSLDAAVYKHTVIGLIILKCVSDAFTVRQNEIEKHLRNPNSYYFLAPADYKEPGEYESAVHAELEDRDYYVEKNDFWAPALARWQLLLDSAKLSQGTEITVKNGKTTTYIISSVGKLIDDALDAIRGIDFNNGKEPANSFRGNLCRTSDLPQQLPSSRVNLGRN
;
A
#
# COMPACT_ATOMS: atom_id res chain seq x y z
N MET A 1 21.75 18.20 29.50
CA MET A 1 20.91 17.00 29.54
C MET A 1 21.27 16.17 28.31
N PRO A 2 21.86 14.98 28.45
CA PRO A 2 22.04 14.09 27.31
C PRO A 2 20.67 13.68 26.78
N ALA A 3 20.48 13.69 25.46
CA ALA A 3 19.28 13.16 24.85
C ALA A 3 19.12 11.68 25.24
N PRO A 4 17.90 11.20 25.50
CA PRO A 4 17.68 9.78 25.76
C PRO A 4 18.25 8.99 24.59
N SER A 5 19.00 7.93 24.90
CA SER A 5 19.49 7.01 23.89
C SER A 5 18.29 6.37 23.18
N SER A 6 18.42 6.03 21.89
CA SER A 6 17.33 5.39 21.14
C SER A 6 16.76 4.16 21.85
N GLN A 7 17.60 3.44 22.60
CA GLN A 7 17.20 2.28 23.38
C GLN A 7 16.26 2.64 24.54
N GLU A 8 16.51 3.75 25.25
CA GLU A 8 15.66 4.19 26.36
C GLU A 8 14.26 4.61 25.86
N PHE A 9 14.21 5.28 24.71
CA PHE A 9 12.94 5.63 24.07
C PHE A 9 12.13 4.38 23.67
N LEU A 10 12.77 3.36 23.09
CA LEU A 10 12.10 2.10 22.74
C LEU A 10 11.55 1.39 23.99
N CYS A 11 12.31 1.35 25.08
CA CYS A 11 11.83 0.77 26.34
C CYS A 11 10.64 1.55 26.95
N GLU A 12 10.64 2.88 26.82
CA GLU A 12 9.50 3.71 27.26
C GLU A 12 8.26 3.50 26.39
N LEU A 13 8.45 3.47 25.06
CA LEU A 13 7.38 3.22 24.10
C LEU A 13 6.74 1.83 24.35
N ASP A 14 7.56 0.79 24.53
CA ASP A 14 7.07 -0.55 24.84
C ASP A 14 6.22 -0.58 26.10
N ARG A 15 6.66 0.09 27.17
CA ARG A 15 5.89 0.18 28.43
C ARG A 15 4.55 0.88 28.22
N ASN A 16 4.55 1.98 27.47
CA ASN A 16 3.33 2.75 27.19
C ASN A 16 2.36 1.95 26.32
N LEU A 17 2.85 1.27 25.29
CA LEU A 17 2.05 0.41 24.43
C LEU A 17 1.50 -0.79 25.19
N TRP A 18 2.30 -1.45 26.04
CA TRP A 18 1.86 -2.54 26.90
C TRP A 18 0.75 -2.10 27.86
N ALA A 19 0.90 -0.94 28.51
CA ALA A 19 -0.09 -0.43 29.45
C ALA A 19 -1.41 -0.04 28.75
N ALA A 20 -1.33 0.54 27.55
CA ALA A 20 -2.52 0.85 26.75
C ALA A 20 -3.22 -0.43 26.24
N ALA A 21 -2.45 -1.41 25.79
CA ALA A 21 -2.96 -2.70 25.32
C ALA A 21 -3.67 -3.48 26.44
N ASP A 22 -3.07 -3.59 27.63
CA ASP A 22 -3.68 -4.33 28.75
C ASP A 22 -4.99 -3.69 29.22
N LYS A 23 -5.10 -2.36 29.19
CA LYS A 23 -6.36 -1.66 29.45
C LYS A 23 -7.47 -2.00 28.45
N LEU A 24 -7.12 -2.10 27.16
CA LEU A 24 -8.09 -2.44 26.11
C LEU A 24 -8.44 -3.94 26.07
N ARG A 25 -7.58 -4.80 26.63
CA ARG A 25 -7.78 -6.25 26.68
C ARG A 25 -8.86 -6.70 27.67
N SER A 26 -9.27 -5.87 28.64
CA SER A 26 -9.88 -6.30 29.92
C SER A 26 -11.06 -7.29 29.88
N SER A 27 -11.72 -7.52 28.74
CA SER A 27 -12.81 -8.50 28.56
C SER A 27 -12.51 -9.63 27.55
N LEU A 28 -11.34 -9.68 26.91
CA LEU A 28 -11.00 -10.64 25.83
C LEU A 28 -9.89 -11.61 26.25
N ASP A 29 -10.03 -12.87 25.82
CA ASP A 29 -8.99 -13.88 25.98
C ASP A 29 -7.73 -13.53 25.17
N ALA A 30 -6.56 -13.85 25.73
CA ALA A 30 -5.27 -13.51 25.13
C ALA A 30 -5.07 -14.16 23.76
N ALA A 31 -5.64 -15.35 23.52
CA ALA A 31 -5.51 -16.03 22.24
C ALA A 31 -6.27 -15.33 21.11
N VAL A 32 -7.37 -14.63 21.43
CA VAL A 32 -8.15 -13.85 20.46
C VAL A 32 -7.53 -12.47 20.24
N TYR A 33 -7.11 -11.81 21.33
CA TYR A 33 -6.56 -10.45 21.30
C TYR A 33 -5.32 -10.31 20.41
N LYS A 34 -4.43 -11.31 20.40
CA LYS A 34 -3.21 -11.28 19.57
C LYS A 34 -3.51 -11.15 18.08
N HIS A 35 -4.57 -11.79 17.58
CA HIS A 35 -4.89 -11.78 16.15
C HIS A 35 -5.36 -10.40 15.71
N THR A 36 -6.23 -9.76 16.49
CA THR A 36 -6.73 -8.41 16.22
C THR A 36 -5.61 -7.37 16.30
N VAL A 37 -4.79 -7.40 17.36
CA VAL A 37 -3.71 -6.42 17.54
C VAL A 37 -2.63 -6.55 16.49
N ILE A 38 -2.17 -7.78 16.21
CA ILE A 38 -1.15 -8.01 15.19
C ILE A 38 -1.70 -7.61 13.81
N GLY A 39 -2.97 -7.90 13.51
CA GLY A 39 -3.63 -7.45 12.29
C GLY A 39 -3.60 -5.92 12.14
N LEU A 40 -3.97 -5.18 13.18
CA LEU A 40 -3.95 -3.72 13.17
C LEU A 40 -2.53 -3.14 13.00
N ILE A 41 -1.52 -3.74 13.63
CA ILE A 41 -0.12 -3.30 13.48
C ILE A 41 0.35 -3.51 12.05
N ILE A 42 0.08 -4.68 11.46
CA ILE A 42 0.44 -4.99 10.07
C ILE A 42 -0.24 -3.98 9.13
N LEU A 43 -1.53 -3.74 9.33
CA LEU A 43 -2.31 -2.81 8.52
C LEU A 43 -1.75 -1.38 8.58
N LYS A 44 -1.40 -0.91 9.78
CA LYS A 44 -0.76 0.39 9.99
C LYS A 44 0.62 0.45 9.32
N CYS A 45 1.44 -0.59 9.48
CA CYS A 45 2.77 -0.67 8.88
C CYS A 45 2.71 -0.62 7.34
N VAL A 46 1.81 -1.40 6.72
CA VAL A 46 1.62 -1.41 5.26
C VAL A 46 1.11 -0.06 4.77
N SER A 47 0.13 0.53 5.47
CA SER A 47 -0.38 1.85 5.11
C SER A 47 0.69 2.93 5.21
N ASP A 48 1.56 2.87 6.22
CA ASP A 48 2.61 3.87 6.41
C ASP A 48 3.73 3.73 5.37
N ALA A 49 4.15 2.50 5.07
CA ALA A 49 5.10 2.22 4.00
C ALA A 49 4.58 2.76 2.65
N PHE A 50 3.30 2.52 2.37
CA PHE A 50 2.64 3.04 1.17
C PHE A 50 2.64 4.58 1.14
N THR A 51 2.27 5.26 2.22
CA THR A 51 2.28 6.73 2.29
C THR A 51 3.67 7.32 2.11
N VAL A 52 4.70 6.70 2.69
CA VAL A 52 6.10 7.13 2.50
C VAL A 52 6.46 7.06 1.01
N ARG A 53 6.17 5.93 0.37
CA ARG A 53 6.46 5.73 -1.06
C ARG A 53 5.67 6.68 -1.95
N GLN A 54 4.38 6.89 -1.65
CA GLN A 54 3.53 7.82 -2.37
C GLN A 54 4.10 9.25 -2.32
N ASN A 55 4.59 9.70 -1.17
CA ASN A 55 5.22 11.01 -1.01
C ASN A 55 6.53 11.14 -1.81
N GLU A 56 7.29 10.06 -1.95
CA GLU A 56 8.49 10.05 -2.80
C GLU A 56 8.12 10.16 -4.29
N ILE A 57 7.16 9.36 -4.74
CA ILE A 57 6.67 9.40 -6.13
C ILE A 57 6.13 10.80 -6.43
N GLU A 58 5.33 11.39 -5.55
CA GLU A 58 4.80 12.73 -5.74
C GLU A 58 5.91 13.78 -5.91
N LYS A 59 6.99 13.70 -5.10
CA LYS A 59 8.17 14.57 -5.28
C LYS A 59 8.81 14.37 -6.65
N HIS A 60 8.88 13.13 -7.14
CA HIS A 60 9.41 12.83 -8.47
C HIS A 60 8.49 13.35 -9.59
N LEU A 61 7.17 13.25 -9.44
CA LEU A 61 6.19 13.76 -10.41
C LEU A 61 6.24 15.28 -10.51
N ARG A 62 6.51 15.98 -9.40
CA ARG A 62 6.58 17.45 -9.35
C ARG A 62 7.97 18.03 -9.65
N ASN A 63 9.01 17.21 -9.74
CA ASN A 63 10.39 17.66 -9.97
C ASN A 63 10.69 17.76 -11.48
N PRO A 64 10.98 18.94 -12.04
CA PRO A 64 11.27 19.13 -13.47
C PRO A 64 12.42 18.30 -14.03
N ASN A 65 13.34 17.83 -13.17
CA ASN A 65 14.52 17.06 -13.57
C ASN A 65 14.29 15.54 -13.51
N SER A 66 13.10 15.10 -13.11
CA SER A 66 12.76 13.68 -12.99
C SER A 66 12.22 13.12 -14.30
N TYR A 67 12.48 11.84 -14.58
CA TYR A 67 11.92 11.15 -15.76
C TYR A 67 10.38 11.10 -15.74
N TYR A 68 9.79 11.05 -14.54
CA TYR A 68 8.34 10.97 -14.34
C TYR A 68 7.67 12.34 -14.19
N PHE A 69 8.36 13.43 -14.55
CA PHE A 69 7.84 14.78 -14.35
C PHE A 69 6.54 15.04 -15.13
N LEU A 70 5.49 15.45 -14.43
CA LEU A 70 4.27 15.97 -15.03
C LEU A 70 4.34 17.49 -15.09
N ALA A 71 4.44 18.04 -16.30
CA ALA A 71 4.51 19.47 -16.49
C ALA A 71 3.14 20.11 -16.22
N PRO A 72 3.00 21.01 -15.22
CA PRO A 72 1.73 21.67 -14.94
C PRO A 72 1.17 22.48 -16.12
N ALA A 73 2.05 22.88 -17.06
CA ALA A 73 1.69 23.63 -18.26
C ALA A 73 0.91 22.82 -19.30
N ASP A 74 0.97 21.48 -19.25
CA ASP A 74 0.26 20.61 -20.18
C ASP A 74 -1.24 20.49 -19.83
N TYR A 75 -1.61 20.89 -18.61
CA TYR A 75 -2.97 20.82 -18.08
C TYR A 75 -3.61 22.21 -18.09
N LYS A 76 -4.80 22.32 -18.71
CA LYS A 76 -5.46 23.61 -18.95
C LYS A 76 -6.56 23.89 -17.94
N GLU A 77 -7.18 22.84 -17.42
CA GLU A 77 -8.31 22.96 -16.51
C GLU A 77 -7.84 23.02 -15.04
N PRO A 78 -8.46 23.87 -14.20
CA PRO A 78 -8.14 23.95 -12.79
C PRO A 78 -8.50 22.62 -12.08
N GLY A 79 -7.50 21.96 -11.51
CA GLY A 79 -7.65 20.68 -10.79
C GLY A 79 -7.42 19.42 -11.62
N GLU A 80 -7.24 19.55 -12.94
CA GLU A 80 -6.89 18.43 -13.83
C GLU A 80 -5.48 17.91 -13.51
N TYR A 81 -4.54 18.81 -13.25
CA TYR A 81 -3.17 18.47 -12.85
C TYR A 81 -3.12 17.60 -11.59
N GLU A 82 -3.82 18.01 -10.52
CA GLU A 82 -3.85 17.24 -9.27
C GLU A 82 -4.54 15.88 -9.47
N SER A 83 -5.57 15.81 -10.32
CA SER A 83 -6.22 14.55 -10.67
C SER A 83 -5.29 13.61 -11.45
N ALA A 84 -4.47 14.15 -12.36
CA ALA A 84 -3.47 13.39 -13.09
C ALA A 84 -2.36 12.89 -12.16
N VAL A 85 -1.85 13.74 -11.26
CA VAL A 85 -0.91 13.34 -10.22
C VAL A 85 -1.51 12.22 -9.37
N HIS A 86 -2.77 12.34 -8.94
CA HIS A 86 -3.46 11.29 -8.19
C HIS A 86 -3.59 9.99 -9.00
N ALA A 87 -3.89 10.05 -10.29
CA ALA A 87 -3.99 8.88 -11.15
C ALA A 87 -2.63 8.16 -11.28
N GLU A 88 -1.54 8.90 -11.48
CA GLU A 88 -0.18 8.33 -11.51
C GLU A 88 0.21 7.70 -10.16
N LEU A 89 -0.17 8.32 -9.04
CA LEU A 89 0.08 7.75 -7.70
C LEU A 89 -0.69 6.44 -7.46
N GLU A 90 -1.75 6.19 -8.22
CA GLU A 90 -2.51 4.93 -8.17
C GLU A 90 -1.96 3.85 -9.13
N ASP A 91 -0.91 4.13 -9.90
CA ASP A 91 -0.23 3.11 -10.70
C ASP A 91 0.63 2.21 -9.82
N ARG A 92 0.39 0.90 -9.92
CA ARG A 92 1.06 -0.13 -9.12
C ARG A 92 2.52 -0.31 -9.51
N ASP A 93 2.89 -0.02 -10.75
CA ASP A 93 4.23 -0.29 -11.27
C ASP A 93 5.31 0.51 -10.52
N TYR A 94 4.99 1.73 -10.09
CA TYR A 94 5.89 2.58 -9.28
C TYR A 94 6.26 1.98 -7.91
N TYR A 95 5.40 1.12 -7.36
CA TYR A 95 5.61 0.46 -6.07
C TYR A 95 6.37 -0.85 -6.24
N VAL A 96 6.05 -1.61 -7.30
CA VAL A 96 6.74 -2.87 -7.61
C VAL A 96 8.21 -2.65 -7.95
N GLU A 97 8.56 -1.55 -8.63
CA GLU A 97 9.96 -1.24 -8.98
C GLU A 97 10.90 -1.18 -7.75
N LYS A 98 10.38 -0.73 -6.60
CA LYS A 98 11.14 -0.64 -5.34
C LYS A 98 10.88 -1.79 -4.37
N ASN A 99 10.10 -2.79 -4.78
CA ASN A 99 9.59 -3.86 -3.92
C ASN A 99 8.79 -3.34 -2.71
N ASP A 100 8.13 -2.19 -2.88
CA ASP A 100 7.24 -1.65 -1.86
C ASP A 100 5.85 -2.31 -1.92
N PHE A 101 5.21 -2.42 -0.77
CA PHE A 101 3.88 -2.99 -0.68
C PHE A 101 2.83 -2.02 -1.24
N TRP A 102 1.99 -2.52 -2.13
CA TRP A 102 0.80 -1.81 -2.58
C TRP A 102 -0.30 -1.92 -1.53
N ALA A 103 -0.83 -0.77 -1.08
CA ALA A 103 -1.95 -0.73 -0.13
C ALA A 103 -3.27 -0.45 -0.89
N PRO A 104 -4.22 -1.41 -0.90
CA PRO A 104 -5.54 -1.20 -1.47
C PRO A 104 -6.28 -0.05 -0.77
N ALA A 105 -7.16 0.65 -1.48
CA ALA A 105 -7.88 1.79 -0.90
C ALA A 105 -8.68 1.45 0.37
N LEU A 106 -9.27 0.25 0.48
CA LEU A 106 -9.95 -0.20 1.71
C LEU A 106 -9.00 -0.31 2.90
N ALA A 107 -7.73 -0.64 2.64
CA ALA A 107 -6.71 -0.84 3.65
C ALA A 107 -5.95 0.44 4.04
N ARG A 108 -6.26 1.57 3.39
CA ARG A 108 -5.65 2.87 3.74
C ARG A 108 -6.09 3.28 5.13
N TRP A 109 -5.13 3.54 6.03
CA TRP A 109 -5.40 3.81 7.44
C TRP A 109 -6.40 4.95 7.67
N GLN A 110 -6.32 6.01 6.88
CA GLN A 110 -7.22 7.15 7.00
C GLN A 110 -8.68 6.77 6.73
N LEU A 111 -8.92 5.96 5.69
CA LEU A 111 -10.27 5.48 5.36
C LEU A 111 -10.84 4.64 6.50
N LEU A 112 -10.02 3.79 7.13
CA LEU A 112 -10.44 2.96 8.25
C LEU A 112 -10.81 3.80 9.47
N LEU A 113 -10.04 4.84 9.78
CA LEU A 113 -10.35 5.77 10.87
C LEU A 113 -11.65 6.54 10.63
N ASP A 114 -11.87 6.99 9.40
CA ASP A 114 -13.08 7.74 9.04
C ASP A 114 -14.30 6.82 9.04
N SER A 115 -14.14 5.59 8.55
CA SER A 115 -15.18 4.56 8.54
C SER A 115 -15.52 4.04 9.94
N ALA A 116 -14.56 3.99 10.87
CA ALA A 116 -14.78 3.52 12.24
C ALA A 116 -15.72 4.42 13.05
N LYS A 117 -15.89 5.69 12.64
CA LYS A 117 -16.83 6.63 13.26
C LYS A 117 -18.26 6.51 12.73
N LEU A 118 -18.44 5.84 11.59
CA LEU A 118 -19.73 5.72 10.93
C LEU A 118 -20.61 4.64 11.56
N SER A 119 -21.93 4.79 11.42
CA SER A 119 -22.89 3.78 11.85
C SER A 119 -22.86 2.55 10.94
N GLN A 120 -23.24 1.40 11.48
CA GLN A 120 -23.43 0.18 10.69
C GLN A 120 -24.49 0.41 9.61
N GLY A 121 -24.25 -0.13 8.41
CA GLY A 121 -25.11 0.01 7.23
C GLY A 121 -24.79 1.22 6.35
N THR A 122 -23.80 2.06 6.70
CA THR A 122 -23.37 3.15 5.83
C THR A 122 -22.60 2.63 4.62
N GLU A 123 -22.96 3.12 3.44
CA GLU A 123 -22.25 2.85 2.18
C GLU A 123 -21.07 3.80 2.03
N ILE A 124 -19.87 3.24 1.89
CA ILE A 124 -18.67 3.99 1.54
C ILE A 124 -18.28 3.65 0.10
N THR A 125 -17.90 4.68 -0.64
CA THR A 125 -17.37 4.53 -1.99
C THR A 125 -15.86 4.41 -1.92
N VAL A 126 -15.32 3.24 -2.26
CA VAL A 126 -13.89 2.98 -2.31
C VAL A 126 -13.45 3.05 -3.77
N LYS A 127 -12.52 3.96 -4.08
CA LYS A 127 -11.95 4.10 -5.42
C LYS A 127 -10.54 3.51 -5.41
N ASN A 128 -10.33 2.45 -6.18
CA ASN A 128 -9.02 1.84 -6.41
C ASN A 128 -8.95 1.28 -7.83
N GLY A 129 -8.83 2.16 -8.83
CA GLY A 129 -9.04 1.84 -10.26
C GLY A 129 -10.47 1.42 -10.63
N LYS A 130 -11.15 0.63 -9.79
CA LYS A 130 -12.58 0.29 -9.83
C LYS A 130 -13.29 0.95 -8.65
N THR A 131 -14.44 1.56 -8.92
CA THR A 131 -15.32 2.11 -7.88
C THR A 131 -16.12 0.96 -7.27
N THR A 132 -15.83 0.60 -6.03
CA THR A 132 -16.60 -0.40 -5.30
C THR A 132 -17.36 0.26 -4.15
N THR A 133 -18.64 -0.08 -4.03
CA THR A 133 -19.44 0.29 -2.86
C THR A 133 -19.22 -0.77 -1.79
N TYR A 134 -18.79 -0.33 -0.61
CA TYR A 134 -18.64 -1.20 0.56
C TYR A 134 -19.69 -0.81 1.60
N ILE A 135 -20.40 -1.81 2.13
CA ILE A 135 -21.41 -1.61 3.18
C ILE A 135 -20.76 -1.97 4.51
N ILE A 136 -20.65 -1.00 5.41
CA ILE A 136 -20.04 -1.20 6.72
C ILE A 136 -20.95 -2.11 7.54
N SER A 137 -20.54 -3.37 7.74
CA SER A 137 -21.26 -4.28 8.62
C SER A 137 -20.82 -4.10 10.07
N SER A 138 -19.52 -4.25 10.34
CA SER A 138 -18.90 -4.03 11.64
C SER A 138 -17.45 -3.58 11.45
N VAL A 139 -16.89 -2.88 12.44
CA VAL A 139 -15.49 -2.43 12.40
C VAL A 139 -14.53 -3.63 12.30
N GLY A 140 -14.83 -4.74 12.99
CA GLY A 140 -14.03 -5.96 12.90
C GLY A 140 -14.04 -6.56 11.49
N LYS A 141 -15.22 -6.68 10.87
CA LYS A 141 -15.34 -7.18 9.50
C LYS A 141 -14.62 -6.28 8.49
N LEU A 142 -14.70 -4.96 8.69
CA LEU A 142 -13.97 -3.99 7.85
C LEU A 142 -12.44 -4.18 7.94
N ILE A 143 -11.91 -4.47 9.13
CA ILE A 143 -10.47 -4.72 9.32
C ILE A 143 -10.07 -6.06 8.69
N ASP A 144 -10.85 -7.12 8.91
CA ASP A 144 -10.58 -8.44 8.33
C ASP A 144 -10.62 -8.37 6.81
N ASP A 145 -11.62 -7.69 6.26
CA ASP A 145 -11.71 -7.37 4.86
C ASP A 145 -10.42 -6.59 4.47
N ALA A 146 -10.12 -5.41 5.01
CA ALA A 146 -8.91 -4.67 4.65
C ALA A 146 -7.61 -5.51 4.61
N LEU A 147 -7.41 -6.44 5.55
CA LEU A 147 -6.29 -7.39 5.55
C LEU A 147 -6.34 -8.39 4.40
N ASP A 148 -7.51 -8.91 4.05
CA ASP A 148 -7.72 -9.80 2.93
C ASP A 148 -7.48 -9.12 1.57
N ALA A 149 -7.80 -7.83 1.39
CA ALA A 149 -7.40 -7.12 0.15
C ALA A 149 -5.89 -6.98 0.03
N ILE A 150 -5.16 -6.79 1.13
CA ILE A 150 -3.68 -6.75 1.08
C ILE A 150 -3.14 -8.10 0.60
N ARG A 151 -3.78 -9.21 0.99
CA ARG A 151 -3.45 -10.55 0.50
C ARG A 151 -3.88 -10.79 -0.95
N GLY A 152 -4.60 -9.84 -1.55
CA GLY A 152 -5.14 -9.94 -2.90
C GLY A 152 -6.47 -10.68 -2.98
N ILE A 153 -7.24 -10.77 -1.90
CA ILE A 153 -8.59 -11.35 -1.88
C ILE A 153 -9.63 -10.22 -2.00
N ASP A 154 -10.57 -10.35 -2.94
CA ASP A 154 -11.64 -9.38 -3.15
C ASP A 154 -12.83 -9.63 -2.19
N PHE A 155 -13.33 -8.61 -1.49
CA PHE A 155 -14.48 -8.76 -0.56
C PHE A 155 -15.80 -9.09 -1.23
N ASN A 156 -15.97 -8.65 -2.47
CA ASN A 156 -17.23 -8.81 -3.21
C ASN A 156 -17.40 -10.21 -3.79
N ASN A 157 -16.30 -10.93 -3.99
CA ASN A 157 -16.31 -12.31 -4.43
C ASN A 157 -15.91 -13.15 -3.23
N GLY A 158 -16.85 -13.89 -2.62
CA GLY A 158 -16.56 -14.83 -1.53
C GLY A 158 -15.67 -16.03 -1.95
N LYS A 159 -14.75 -15.84 -2.89
CA LYS A 159 -13.75 -16.76 -3.40
C LYS A 159 -12.50 -15.96 -3.77
N GLU A 160 -11.36 -16.49 -3.33
CA GLU A 160 -10.02 -16.09 -3.78
C GLU A 160 -10.05 -15.77 -5.29
N PRO A 161 -9.63 -14.57 -5.73
CA PRO A 161 -9.58 -14.30 -7.15
C PRO A 161 -8.65 -15.33 -7.79
N ALA A 162 -9.10 -15.91 -8.92
CA ALA A 162 -8.37 -16.93 -9.67
C ALA A 162 -6.96 -16.49 -10.11
N ASN A 163 -6.60 -15.23 -9.88
CA ASN A 163 -5.30 -14.65 -10.10
C ASN A 163 -4.62 -14.38 -8.75
N SER A 164 -4.60 -15.41 -7.90
CA SER A 164 -3.84 -15.44 -6.65
C SER A 164 -2.39 -15.10 -6.95
N PHE A 165 -1.85 -14.22 -6.10
CA PHE A 165 -0.45 -13.84 -5.95
C PHE A 165 0.51 -15.01 -6.22
N ARG A 166 0.84 -15.28 -7.49
CA ARG A 166 2.18 -15.74 -7.83
C ARG A 166 3.02 -14.49 -7.76
N GLY A 167 3.72 -14.32 -6.65
CA GLY A 167 4.83 -13.38 -6.58
C GLY A 167 5.66 -13.57 -7.84
N ASN A 168 5.65 -12.57 -8.71
CA ASN A 168 6.58 -12.47 -9.81
C ASN A 168 7.93 -12.12 -9.18
N LEU A 169 8.53 -13.10 -8.48
CA LEU A 169 9.97 -13.31 -8.62
C LEU A 169 10.19 -13.34 -10.11
N CYS A 170 10.77 -12.25 -10.61
CA CYS A 170 11.20 -12.08 -11.98
C CYS A 170 11.70 -13.43 -12.49
N ARG A 171 10.96 -14.08 -13.40
CA ARG A 171 11.54 -15.19 -14.13
C ARG A 171 12.71 -14.60 -14.87
N THR A 172 13.89 -15.12 -14.59
CA THR A 172 15.17 -14.76 -15.23
C THR A 172 15.20 -15.09 -16.73
N SER A 173 14.05 -15.34 -17.35
CA SER A 173 13.91 -15.70 -18.76
C SER A 173 13.68 -14.51 -19.69
N ASP A 174 13.38 -13.32 -19.15
CA ASP A 174 13.12 -12.11 -19.94
C ASP A 174 14.25 -11.07 -19.85
N LEU A 175 15.48 -11.53 -19.61
CA LEU A 175 16.67 -10.73 -19.94
C LEU A 175 16.93 -10.89 -21.44
N PRO A 176 16.89 -9.82 -22.27
CA PRO A 176 17.28 -9.91 -23.67
C PRO A 176 18.76 -10.30 -23.73
N GLN A 177 19.01 -11.58 -24.00
CA GLN A 177 20.35 -12.09 -24.28
C GLN A 177 20.84 -11.47 -25.60
N GLN A 178 21.77 -10.54 -25.46
CA GLN A 178 22.99 -10.38 -26.27
C GLN A 178 22.81 -10.19 -27.79
N LEU A 179 23.18 -8.99 -28.25
CA LEU A 179 23.79 -8.77 -29.56
C LEU A 179 24.99 -9.72 -29.77
N PRO A 180 25.12 -10.38 -30.94
CA PRO A 180 26.42 -10.85 -31.39
C PRO A 180 26.84 -10.17 -32.71
N SER A 181 27.91 -9.39 -32.56
CA SER A 181 29.08 -9.27 -33.43
C SER A 181 28.97 -9.61 -34.92
N SER A 182 29.26 -8.58 -35.72
CA SER A 182 29.96 -8.56 -37.01
C SER A 182 30.58 -9.89 -37.45
N ARG A 183 30.14 -10.39 -38.61
CA ARG A 183 30.96 -11.27 -39.47
C ARG A 183 31.36 -10.52 -40.73
N VAL A 184 32.62 -10.10 -40.73
CA VAL A 184 33.40 -9.76 -41.93
C VAL A 184 33.49 -11.03 -42.80
N ASN A 185 32.95 -10.99 -44.01
CA ASN A 185 33.19 -12.02 -45.03
C ASN A 185 34.46 -11.66 -45.79
N LEU A 186 35.49 -12.48 -45.60
CA LEU A 186 36.77 -12.44 -46.32
C LEU A 186 37.01 -13.85 -46.89
N GLY A 187 37.04 -13.97 -48.22
CA GLY A 187 37.39 -15.19 -48.96
C GLY A 187 36.69 -15.24 -50.33
N ARG A 188 37.29 -14.68 -51.38
CA ARG A 188 38.06 -15.41 -52.43
C ARG A 188 37.29 -16.59 -53.06
N ASN A 189 36.75 -16.34 -54.25
CA ASN A 189 37.21 -16.95 -55.51
C ASN A 189 36.92 -16.00 -56.67
#